data_AF-A0A183B4U1-F1
#
_entry.id   AF-A0A183B4U1-F1
#
_cell.length_a   1.000
_cell.length_b   1.000
_cell.length_c   1.000
_cell.angle_alpha   90.00
_cell.angle_beta   90.00
_cell.angle_gamma   90.00
#
_symmetry.space_group_name_H-M   'P 1'
#
loop_
_entity.id
_entity.type
_entity.pdbx_description
1 polymer ?
#
loop_
_entity_poly.entity_id
_entity_poly.type
_entity_poly.pdbx_seq_one_letter_code
_entity_poly.pdbx_strand_id
1 'polypeptide(L)'
;MTRDMYGFGQNWYSDQEIYEGEWCSDKRWGWGRMYYIDGSIYEANNNRYEGKWANDKKNGRGKYFFLGTGQLMEGVWVDDVPKCCQMVDLGRELAIEGTEFEIPEIKLEDPNGVLRETQEQLLTKLPNE
;
A
#
# COMPACT_ATOMS: atom_id res chain seq x y z
N MET A 1 30.82 -21.17 7.35
CA MET A 1 30.48 -20.10 6.40
C MET A 1 28.99 -20.19 6.14
N THR A 2 28.20 -19.35 6.79
CA THR A 2 26.82 -19.12 6.34
C THR A 2 26.92 -18.34 5.04
N ARG A 3 26.27 -18.83 3.99
CA ARG A 3 26.23 -18.16 2.69
C ARG A 3 25.04 -17.22 2.75
N ASP A 4 25.31 -15.94 2.92
CA ASP A 4 24.24 -14.94 2.95
C ASP A 4 23.41 -15.01 1.65
N MET A 5 22.12 -14.75 1.76
CA MET A 5 21.21 -14.72 0.63
C MET A 5 21.37 -13.43 -0.16
N TYR A 6 21.50 -13.61 -1.48
CA TYR A 6 21.54 -12.56 -2.49
C TYR A 6 20.69 -12.97 -3.68
N GLY A 7 20.08 -11.99 -4.35
CA GLY A 7 19.25 -12.23 -5.54
C GLY A 7 17.81 -12.59 -5.19
N PHE A 8 17.10 -13.25 -6.10
CA PHE A 8 15.68 -13.58 -5.88
C PHE A 8 15.52 -14.91 -5.15
N GLY A 9 14.61 -14.98 -4.18
CA GLY A 9 14.33 -16.20 -3.44
C GLY A 9 13.13 -16.07 -2.51
N GLN A 10 12.78 -17.17 -1.86
CA GLN A 10 11.65 -17.27 -0.96
C GLN A 10 12.11 -17.80 0.40
N ASN A 11 11.61 -17.24 1.49
CA ASN A 11 11.89 -17.74 2.83
C ASN A 11 10.70 -17.55 3.78
N TRP A 12 10.58 -18.47 4.73
CA TRP A 12 9.63 -18.39 5.84
C TRP A 12 10.26 -17.60 6.99
N TYR A 13 9.51 -16.65 7.54
CA TYR A 13 9.89 -15.85 8.70
C TYR A 13 9.27 -16.39 9.98
N SER A 14 8.09 -16.98 9.84
CA SER A 14 7.39 -17.75 10.86
C SER A 14 6.45 -18.73 10.15
N ASP A 15 5.73 -19.56 10.91
CA ASP A 15 4.71 -20.45 10.35
C ASP A 15 3.58 -19.70 9.61
N GLN A 16 3.48 -18.38 9.82
CA GLN A 16 2.41 -17.53 9.30
C GLN A 16 2.92 -16.46 8.33
N GLU A 17 4.21 -16.41 8.06
CA GLU A 17 4.80 -15.31 7.31
C GLU A 17 5.81 -15.81 6.30
N ILE A 18 5.56 -15.48 5.04
CA ILE A 18 6.41 -15.90 3.93
C ILE A 18 6.72 -14.74 3.01
N TYR A 19 8.00 -14.58 2.69
CA TYR A 19 8.48 -13.59 1.76
C TYR A 19 8.96 -14.26 0.47
N GLU A 20 8.63 -13.66 -0.65
CA GLU A 20 9.14 -13.99 -1.98
C GLU A 20 9.64 -12.71 -2.64
N GLY A 21 10.93 -12.60 -2.94
CA GLY A 21 11.45 -11.38 -3.53
C GLY A 21 12.96 -11.32 -3.61
N GLU A 22 13.47 -10.12 -3.85
CA GLU A 22 14.91 -9.88 -3.87
C GLU A 22 15.50 -9.82 -2.44
N TRP A 23 16.74 -10.26 -2.33
CA TRP A 23 17.54 -10.36 -1.10
C TRP A 23 18.89 -9.69 -1.29
N CYS A 24 19.38 -9.05 -0.24
CA CYS A 24 20.72 -8.50 -0.16
C CYS A 24 21.26 -8.68 1.26
N SER A 25 22.29 -9.52 1.42
CA SER A 25 22.92 -9.81 2.72
C SER A 25 21.90 -10.29 3.76
N ASP A 26 21.13 -11.32 3.41
CA ASP A 26 20.05 -11.93 4.23
C ASP A 26 18.86 -11.02 4.55
N LYS A 27 18.82 -9.80 4.00
CA LYS A 27 17.71 -8.86 4.19
C LYS A 27 16.86 -8.79 2.93
N ARG A 28 15.55 -8.65 3.11
CA ARG A 28 14.61 -8.30 2.05
C ARG A 28 15.02 -6.98 1.44
N TRP A 29 15.10 -6.98 0.12
CA TRP A 29 15.57 -5.87 -0.68
C TRP A 29 14.75 -5.77 -1.96
N GLY A 30 14.92 -4.69 -2.70
CA GLY A 30 14.39 -4.57 -4.06
C GLY A 30 12.88 -4.70 -4.07
N TRP A 31 12.32 -5.46 -5.00
CA TRP A 31 10.90 -5.76 -5.08
C TRP A 31 10.59 -7.15 -4.48
N GLY A 32 9.48 -7.26 -3.75
CA GLY A 32 9.05 -8.52 -3.16
C GLY A 32 7.63 -8.51 -2.61
N ARG A 33 7.13 -9.71 -2.32
CA ARG A 33 5.82 -9.99 -1.73
C ARG A 33 5.99 -10.60 -0.35
N MET A 34 5.19 -10.15 0.61
CA MET A 34 5.09 -10.73 1.95
C MET A 34 3.65 -11.15 2.19
N TYR A 35 3.42 -12.42 2.46
CA TYR A 35 2.12 -12.98 2.77
C TYR A 35 2.00 -13.16 4.29
N TYR A 36 0.85 -12.78 4.84
CA TYR A 36 0.52 -12.86 6.26
C TYR A 36 -0.67 -13.82 6.40
N ILE A 37 -0.37 -15.04 6.82
CA ILE A 37 -1.33 -16.13 7.00
C ILE A 37 -2.00 -15.95 8.35
N ASP A 38 -3.29 -15.65 8.38
CA ASP A 38 -4.04 -15.36 9.62
C ASP A 38 -4.68 -16.60 10.27
N GLY A 39 -4.24 -17.79 9.86
CA GLY A 39 -4.80 -19.06 10.31
C GLY A 39 -6.06 -19.49 9.54
N SER A 40 -6.55 -18.68 8.59
CA SER A 40 -7.54 -19.10 7.61
C SER A 40 -6.99 -20.22 6.73
N ILE A 41 -7.79 -21.26 6.51
CA ILE A 41 -7.44 -22.39 5.63
C ILE A 41 -7.34 -21.92 4.17
N TYR A 42 -7.99 -20.81 3.83
CA TYR A 42 -8.09 -20.31 2.47
C TYR A 42 -7.04 -19.22 2.23
N GLU A 43 -5.98 -19.56 1.50
CA GLU A 43 -4.90 -18.64 1.14
C GLU A 43 -5.38 -17.33 0.48
N ALA A 44 -6.54 -17.37 -0.19
CA ALA A 44 -7.17 -16.21 -0.80
C ALA A 44 -7.54 -15.09 0.18
N ASN A 45 -7.58 -15.37 1.49
CA ASN A 45 -7.94 -14.40 2.52
C ASN A 45 -6.75 -13.81 3.27
N ASN A 46 -5.55 -14.33 3.01
CA ASN A 46 -4.34 -13.90 3.71
C ASN A 46 -3.92 -12.51 3.25
N ASN A 47 -3.79 -11.60 4.21
CA ASN A 47 -3.28 -10.26 3.94
C ASN A 47 -1.91 -10.34 3.27
N ARG A 48 -1.61 -9.38 2.40
CA ARG A 48 -0.35 -9.41 1.65
C ARG A 48 0.17 -8.02 1.41
N TYR A 49 1.49 -7.86 1.49
CA TYR A 49 2.17 -6.71 0.93
C TYR A 49 2.89 -7.08 -0.36
N GLU A 50 2.84 -6.21 -1.36
CA GLU A 50 3.66 -6.28 -2.57
C GLU A 50 4.29 -4.92 -2.84
N GLY A 51 5.61 -4.86 -2.94
CA GLY A 51 6.25 -3.57 -3.17
C GLY A 51 7.75 -3.59 -2.99
N LYS A 52 8.28 -2.39 -2.80
CA LYS A 52 9.71 -2.20 -2.58
C LYS A 52 10.08 -2.44 -1.11
N TRP A 53 11.25 -3.05 -0.93
CA TRP A 53 11.85 -3.41 0.34
C TRP A 53 13.27 -2.85 0.42
N ALA A 54 13.66 -2.40 1.61
CA ALA A 54 15.02 -2.02 1.92
C ALA A 54 15.32 -2.35 3.38
N ASN A 55 16.42 -3.07 3.62
CA ASN A 55 16.85 -3.47 4.97
C ASN A 55 15.73 -4.13 5.79
N ASP A 56 15.04 -5.11 5.21
CA ASP A 56 13.89 -5.82 5.83
C ASP A 56 12.63 -5.01 6.07
N LYS A 57 12.55 -3.77 5.59
CA LYS A 57 11.38 -2.93 5.76
C LYS A 57 10.71 -2.63 4.43
N LYS A 58 9.39 -2.52 4.44
CA LYS A 58 8.61 -1.95 3.34
C LYS A 58 9.06 -0.51 3.12
N ASN A 59 9.56 -0.20 1.93
CA ASN A 59 10.18 1.08 1.63
C ASN A 59 10.05 1.42 0.14
N GLY A 60 9.52 2.60 -0.20
CA GLY A 60 9.18 2.98 -1.56
C GLY A 60 7.73 2.62 -1.93
N ARG A 61 7.45 2.45 -3.23
CA ARG A 61 6.10 2.15 -3.70
C ARG A 61 5.67 0.74 -3.31
N GLY A 62 4.44 0.58 -2.84
CA GLY A 62 3.86 -0.71 -2.51
C GLY A 62 2.35 -0.71 -2.33
N LYS A 63 1.81 -1.92 -2.33
CA LYS A 63 0.41 -2.28 -2.18
C LYS A 63 0.24 -3.19 -0.98
N TYR A 64 -0.73 -2.91 -0.13
CA TYR A 64 -1.13 -3.78 0.96
C TYR A 64 -2.58 -4.22 0.74
N PHE A 65 -2.78 -5.51 0.60
CA PHE A 65 -4.06 -6.15 0.36
C PHE A 65 -4.63 -6.61 1.69
N PHE A 66 -5.76 -6.02 2.08
CA PHE A 66 -6.58 -6.43 3.21
C PHE A 66 -7.66 -7.38 2.69
N LEU A 67 -7.28 -8.63 2.42
CA LEU A 67 -8.17 -9.57 1.71
C LEU A 67 -9.37 -9.99 2.56
N GLY A 68 -9.23 -10.03 3.89
CA GLY A 68 -10.35 -10.29 4.81
C GLY A 68 -11.48 -9.26 4.69
N THR A 69 -11.17 -7.99 4.43
CA THR A 69 -12.15 -6.89 4.29
C THR A 69 -12.39 -6.47 2.84
N GLY A 70 -11.67 -7.05 1.88
CA GLY A 70 -11.77 -6.70 0.46
C GLY A 70 -11.30 -5.28 0.18
N GLN A 71 -10.17 -4.86 0.77
CA GLN A 71 -9.63 -3.52 0.60
C GLN A 71 -8.16 -3.54 0.16
N LEU A 72 -7.75 -2.49 -0.53
CA LEU A 72 -6.38 -2.27 -0.99
C LEU A 72 -5.87 -0.91 -0.52
N MET A 73 -4.67 -0.89 0.05
CA MET A 73 -3.90 0.32 0.29
C MET A 73 -2.73 0.42 -0.68
N GLU A 74 -2.70 1.46 -1.50
CA GLU A 74 -1.61 1.69 -2.46
C GLU A 74 -0.93 3.02 -2.18
N GLY A 75 0.40 3.04 -2.15
CA GLY A 75 1.14 4.28 -1.95
C GLY A 75 2.62 4.11 -1.67
N VAL A 76 3.20 5.07 -0.96
CA VAL A 76 4.62 5.07 -0.58
C VAL A 76 4.78 4.71 0.89
N TRP A 77 5.73 3.84 1.16
CA TRP A 77 6.13 3.36 2.47
C TRP A 77 7.52 3.85 2.81
N VAL A 78 7.77 4.16 4.08
CA VAL A 78 9.10 4.50 4.62
C VAL A 78 9.26 3.76 5.93
N ASP A 79 10.19 2.82 5.96
CA ASP A 79 10.52 2.02 7.14
C ASP A 79 9.28 1.38 7.80
N ASP A 80 8.51 0.63 7.00
CA ASP A 80 7.24 -0.02 7.38
C ASP A 80 6.07 0.92 7.68
N VAL A 81 6.24 2.23 7.57
CA VAL A 81 5.18 3.22 7.78
C VAL A 81 4.63 3.73 6.45
N PRO A 82 3.32 3.60 6.17
CA PRO A 82 2.70 4.21 4.99
C PRO A 82 2.70 5.75 5.15
N LYS A 83 3.09 6.48 4.09
CA LYS A 83 3.23 7.95 4.12
C LYS A 83 2.25 8.68 3.21
N CYS A 84 2.04 8.18 2.00
CA CYS A 84 1.07 8.75 1.07
C CYS A 84 0.35 7.60 0.37
N CYS A 85 -0.72 7.12 0.99
CA CYS A 85 -1.48 5.98 0.52
C CYS A 85 -2.94 6.37 0.29
N GLN A 86 -3.54 5.75 -0.71
CA GLN A 86 -4.99 5.73 -0.91
C GLN A 86 -5.54 4.36 -0.53
N MET A 87 -6.73 4.35 0.05
CA MET A 87 -7.52 3.14 0.27
C MET A 87 -8.52 3.00 -0.87
N VAL A 88 -8.69 1.79 -1.38
CA VAL A 88 -9.58 1.45 -2.50
C VAL A 88 -10.32 0.17 -2.16
N ASP A 89 -11.61 0.11 -2.48
CA ASP A 89 -12.37 -1.13 -2.39
C ASP A 89 -11.88 -2.14 -3.44
N LEU A 90 -11.68 -3.37 -3.02
CA LEU A 90 -11.15 -4.47 -3.83
C LEU A 90 -11.98 -5.74 -3.57
N GLY A 91 -13.11 -5.86 -4.27
CA GLY A 91 -13.95 -7.06 -4.23
C GLY A 91 -14.58 -7.32 -2.87
N ARG A 92 -15.14 -6.28 -2.23
CA ARG A 92 -15.78 -6.36 -0.90
C ARG A 92 -16.89 -7.41 -0.82
N GLU A 93 -17.58 -7.67 -1.93
CA GLU A 93 -18.66 -8.63 -2.05
C GLU A 93 -18.19 -10.10 -1.95
N LEU A 94 -16.89 -10.34 -2.15
CA LEU A 94 -16.26 -11.65 -1.99
C LEU A 94 -15.47 -11.76 -0.68
N ALA A 95 -15.36 -10.67 0.07
CA ALA A 95 -14.62 -10.63 1.32
C ALA A 95 -15.44 -11.23 2.48
N ILE A 96 -14.76 -11.89 3.41
CA ILE A 96 -15.41 -12.51 4.58
C ILE A 96 -16.01 -11.44 5.49
N GLU A 97 -15.26 -10.38 5.72
CA GLU A 97 -15.60 -9.24 6.59
C GLU A 97 -15.65 -7.96 5.77
N GLY A 98 -16.28 -8.03 4.58
CA GLY A 98 -16.43 -6.89 3.68
C GLY A 98 -17.03 -5.68 4.41
N THR A 99 -16.49 -4.49 4.15
CA THR A 99 -16.96 -3.27 4.83
C THR A 99 -18.40 -2.94 4.45
N GLU A 100 -19.18 -2.51 5.45
CA GLU A 100 -20.59 -2.14 5.28
C GLU A 100 -20.76 -1.03 4.23
N PHE A 101 -19.91 -0.02 4.31
CA PHE A 101 -19.92 1.14 3.43
C PHE A 101 -18.76 1.07 2.43
N GLU A 102 -19.04 1.55 1.22
CA GLU A 102 -18.04 1.75 0.17
C GLU A 102 -17.14 2.92 0.53
N ILE A 103 -15.88 2.84 0.12
CA ILE A 103 -14.97 3.98 0.18
C ILE A 103 -15.48 5.04 -0.81
N PRO A 104 -15.85 6.24 -0.35
CA PRO A 104 -16.41 7.25 -1.23
C PRO A 104 -15.36 7.72 -2.23
N GLU A 105 -15.83 8.03 -3.44
CA GLU A 105 -14.99 8.67 -4.45
C GLU A 105 -14.51 10.04 -3.93
N ILE A 106 -13.20 10.20 -3.82
CA ILE A 106 -12.60 11.48 -3.41
C ILE A 106 -12.61 12.43 -4.62
N LYS A 107 -13.47 13.44 -4.55
CA LYS A 107 -13.57 14.52 -5.56
C LYS A 107 -13.86 15.85 -4.89
N LEU A 108 -13.59 16.94 -5.60
CA LEU A 108 -14.02 18.27 -5.16
C LEU A 108 -15.55 18.32 -5.21
N GLU A 109 -16.16 18.79 -4.12
CA GLU A 109 -17.60 19.01 -4.04
C GLU A 109 -18.06 20.08 -5.04
N ASP A 110 -17.31 21.18 -5.16
CA ASP A 110 -17.52 22.23 -6.16
C ASP A 110 -16.20 22.64 -6.83
N PRO A 111 -15.78 21.95 -7.92
CA PRO A 111 -14.58 22.33 -8.67
C PRO A 111 -14.64 23.77 -9.21
N ASN A 112 -15.82 24.26 -9.59
CA ASN A 112 -15.99 25.60 -10.16
C ASN A 112 -15.84 26.69 -9.09
N GLY A 113 -16.35 26.43 -7.87
CA GLY A 113 -16.16 27.28 -6.71
C GLY A 113 -14.68 27.48 -6.38
N VAL A 114 -13.90 26.40 -6.33
CA VAL A 114 -12.44 26.45 -6.09
C VAL A 114 -11.73 27.30 -7.14
N LEU A 115 -12.11 27.15 -8.42
CA LEU A 115 -11.54 27.96 -9.51
C LEU A 115 -11.88 29.44 -9.36
N ARG A 116 -13.15 29.75 -9.07
CA ARG A 116 -13.61 31.13 -8.88
C ARG A 116 -12.87 31.82 -7.72
N GLU A 117 -12.79 31.17 -6.55
CA GLU A 117 -12.08 31.72 -5.38
C GLU A 117 -10.59 31.98 -5.68
N THR A 118 -9.95 31.05 -6.41
CA THR A 118 -8.55 31.19 -6.80
C THR A 118 -8.35 32.39 -7.73
N GLN A 119 -9.24 32.57 -8.72
CA GLN A 119 -9.20 33.70 -9.64
C GLN A 119 -9.35 35.04 -8.91
N GLU A 120 -10.32 35.15 -8.01
CA GLU A 120 -10.53 36.36 -7.20
C GLU A 120 -9.30 36.70 -6.36
N GLN A 121 -8.69 35.71 -5.69
CA GLN A 121 -7.46 35.91 -4.91
C GLN A 121 -6.28 36.39 -5.77
N LEU A 122 -6.16 35.91 -7.01
CA LEU A 122 -5.08 36.34 -7.91
C LEU A 122 -5.31 37.77 -8.39
N LEU A 123 -6.55 38.12 -8.73
CA LEU A 123 -6.91 39.47 -9.18
C LEU A 123 -6.60 40.53 -8.12
N THR A 124 -6.82 40.25 -6.83
CA THR A 124 -6.49 41.20 -5.73
C THR A 124 -5.00 41.48 -5.55
N LYS A 125 -4.12 40.64 -6.12
CA LYS A 125 -2.66 40.78 -6.03
C LYS A 125 -2.05 41.50 -7.23
N LEU A 126 -2.85 41.83 -8.24
CA LEU A 126 -2.37 42.60 -9.38
C LEU A 126 -2.03 44.03 -8.95
N PRO A 127 -0.94 44.61 -9.44
CA PRO A 127 -0.63 46.01 -9.19
C PRO A 127 -1.73 46.90 -9.80
N ASN A 128 -2.14 47.93 -9.06
CA ASN A 128 -3.02 48.96 -9.60
C ASN A 128 -2.25 49.74 -10.67
N GLU A 129 -2.82 49.82 -11.88
CA GLU A 129 -2.32 50.68 -12.97
C GLU A 129 -2.35 52.17 -12.61
#